data_AF-A0A2I2YEB4-F1
#
_entry.id   AF-A0A2I2YEB4-F1
#
_cell.length_a   1.000
_cell.length_b   1.000
_cell.length_c   1.000
_cell.angle_alpha   90.00
_cell.angle_beta   90.00
_cell.angle_gamma   90.00
#
_symmetry.space_group_name_H-M   'P 1'
#
loop_
_entity.id
_entity.type
_entity.pdbx_description
1 polymer ?
#
loop_
_entity_poly.entity_id
_entity_poly.type
_entity_poly.pdbx_seq_one_letter_code
_entity_poly.pdbx_strand_id
1 'polypeptide(L)'
;MPSRLRKTQKLLGYVSDGHIKHWKHPGGRGKAGGMINFDKYHPGYFGKVGMRHYHLKRNQSFCPAVNLDKLWTLVREQTWVKVAKNKTGAAPIVDVAKFFSRRAKEMIKGVRGGVGAWAV
;
A
#
# COMPACT_ATOMS: atom_id res chain seq x y z
N MET A 1 15.34 -1.87 32.61
CA MET A 1 14.60 -3.13 32.44
C MET A 1 13.12 -2.83 32.18
N PRO A 2 12.51 -3.36 31.11
CA PRO A 2 11.15 -3.02 30.70
C PRO A 2 10.05 -3.56 31.63
N SER A 3 10.32 -4.64 32.38
CA SER A 3 9.38 -5.25 33.32
C SER A 3 8.92 -4.30 34.43
N ARG A 4 9.76 -3.35 34.85
CA ARG A 4 9.47 -2.38 35.92
C ARG A 4 8.28 -1.46 35.60
N LEU A 5 7.99 -1.21 34.32
CA LEU A 5 6.93 -0.29 33.89
C LEU A 5 5.58 -0.98 33.69
N ARG A 6 5.50 -2.31 33.86
CA ARG A 6 4.25 -3.06 33.67
C ARG A 6 3.23 -2.71 34.75
N LYS A 7 1.94 -2.67 34.36
CA LYS A 7 0.81 -2.42 35.28
C LYS A 7 0.82 -3.38 36.48
N THR A 8 1.24 -4.62 36.28
CA THR A 8 1.35 -5.64 37.34
C THR A 8 2.28 -5.24 38.48
N GLN A 9 3.35 -4.46 38.21
CA GLN A 9 4.25 -3.96 39.27
C GLN A 9 3.57 -2.94 40.17
N LYS A 10 2.58 -2.20 39.66
CA LYS A 10 1.81 -1.20 40.42
C LYS A 10 0.66 -1.82 41.22
N LEU A 11 0.26 -3.05 40.88
CA LEU A 11 -0.88 -3.75 41.48
C LEU A 11 -0.44 -4.80 42.52
N LEU A 12 0.85 -4.89 42.82
CA LEU A 12 1.36 -5.75 43.88
C LEU A 12 0.72 -5.35 45.22
N GLY A 13 0.18 -6.33 45.95
CA GLY A 13 -0.54 -6.11 47.21
C GLY A 13 -2.05 -5.94 47.07
N TYR A 14 -2.58 -5.74 45.86
CA TYR A 14 -4.02 -5.76 45.61
C TYR A 14 -4.51 -7.19 45.34
N VAL A 15 -5.53 -7.62 46.08
CA VAL A 15 -6.01 -9.02 46.12
C VAL A 15 -6.39 -9.60 44.75
N SER A 16 -6.90 -8.78 43.83
CA SER A 16 -7.46 -9.23 42.56
C SER A 16 -6.63 -8.85 41.32
N ASP A 17 -5.47 -8.19 41.51
CA ASP A 17 -4.65 -7.64 40.40
C ASP A 17 -5.49 -6.84 39.37
N GLY A 18 -6.53 -6.14 39.87
CA GLY A 18 -7.45 -5.34 39.05
C GLY A 18 -8.57 -6.12 38.35
N HIS A 19 -8.71 -7.43 38.56
CA HIS A 19 -9.78 -8.26 38.00
C HIS A 19 -10.40 -9.20 39.04
N ILE A 20 -11.66 -8.96 39.42
CA ILE A 20 -12.31 -9.63 40.56
C ILE A 20 -12.44 -11.16 40.37
N LYS A 21 -12.95 -11.60 39.22
CA LYS A 21 -13.12 -13.02 38.87
C LYS A 21 -12.69 -13.25 37.42
N HIS A 22 -11.38 -13.37 37.23
CA HIS A 22 -10.82 -13.50 35.89
C HIS A 22 -10.92 -14.94 35.37
N TRP A 23 -11.65 -15.13 34.27
CA TRP A 23 -11.74 -16.39 33.53
C TRP A 23 -10.96 -16.29 32.23
N LYS A 24 -10.40 -17.41 31.76
CA LYS A 24 -9.57 -17.41 30.54
C LYS A 24 -10.34 -16.99 29.28
N HIS A 25 -11.56 -17.52 29.08
CA HIS A 25 -12.39 -17.24 27.88
C HIS A 25 -13.90 -17.30 28.20
N PRO A 26 -14.45 -16.32 28.94
CA PRO A 26 -15.86 -16.38 29.37
C PRO A 26 -16.86 -16.23 28.21
N GLY A 27 -16.52 -15.50 27.15
CA GLY A 27 -17.38 -15.28 25.97
C GLY A 27 -17.06 -16.19 24.78
N GLY A 28 -16.27 -17.25 24.99
CA GLY A 28 -15.76 -18.11 23.92
C GLY A 28 -14.37 -17.70 23.42
N ARG A 29 -13.88 -18.40 22.39
CA ARG A 29 -12.54 -18.24 21.83
C ARG A 29 -12.57 -17.57 20.46
N GLY A 30 -11.59 -16.71 20.18
CA GLY A 30 -11.43 -16.11 18.86
C GLY A 30 -12.62 -15.23 18.47
N LYS A 31 -13.24 -15.53 17.32
CA LYS A 31 -14.35 -14.75 16.74
C LYS A 31 -15.75 -15.30 17.09
N ALA A 32 -15.86 -16.16 18.11
CA ALA A 32 -17.13 -16.72 18.54
C ALA A 32 -18.09 -15.62 19.06
N GLY A 33 -19.39 -15.78 18.78
CA GLY A 33 -20.46 -14.94 19.35
C GLY A 33 -20.47 -13.47 18.92
N GLY A 34 -19.71 -13.08 17.90
CA GLY A 34 -19.45 -11.66 17.62
C GLY A 34 -20.52 -10.90 16.81
N MET A 35 -21.69 -11.48 16.52
CA MET A 35 -22.63 -10.96 15.51
C MET A 35 -22.93 -9.45 15.68
N ILE A 36 -23.35 -9.03 16.88
CA ILE A 36 -23.66 -7.62 17.19
C ILE A 36 -22.44 -6.70 17.01
N ASN A 37 -21.24 -7.15 17.38
CA ASN A 37 -20.01 -6.36 17.26
C ASN A 37 -19.53 -6.28 15.79
N PHE A 38 -19.65 -7.38 15.05
CA PHE A 38 -19.29 -7.43 13.63
C PHE A 38 -20.24 -6.60 12.77
N ASP A 39 -21.54 -6.60 13.07
CA ASP A 39 -22.51 -5.79 12.33
C ASP A 39 -22.23 -4.29 12.47
N LYS A 40 -21.74 -3.85 13.64
CA LYS A 40 -21.42 -2.44 13.90
C LYS A 40 -20.08 -1.99 13.34
N TYR A 41 -19.01 -2.77 13.56
CA TYR A 41 -17.64 -2.31 13.27
C TYR A 41 -17.00 -2.99 12.06
N HIS A 42 -17.62 -4.05 11.53
CA HIS A 42 -17.08 -4.83 10.42
C HIS A 42 -18.18 -5.16 9.39
N PRO A 43 -18.78 -4.14 8.76
CA PRO A 43 -19.82 -4.35 7.75
C PRO A 43 -19.26 -5.17 6.57
N GLY A 44 -20.03 -6.14 6.10
CA GLY A 44 -19.63 -7.05 5.02
C GLY A 44 -18.72 -8.21 5.45
N TYR A 45 -18.47 -8.38 6.75
CA TYR A 45 -17.72 -9.52 7.26
C TYR A 45 -18.46 -10.86 7.06
N PHE A 46 -19.79 -10.85 7.21
CA PHE A 46 -20.64 -11.99 6.91
C PHE A 46 -21.22 -11.93 5.51
N GLY A 47 -21.48 -13.11 4.93
CA GLY A 47 -22.02 -13.27 3.60
C GLY A 47 -20.99 -13.74 2.58
N LYS A 48 -21.46 -14.14 1.40
CA LYS A 48 -20.63 -14.60 0.28
C LYS A 48 -20.82 -13.66 -0.89
N VAL A 49 -19.73 -13.17 -1.46
CA VAL A 49 -19.73 -12.22 -2.59
C VAL A 49 -18.83 -12.74 -3.71
N GLY A 50 -19.27 -12.58 -4.96
CA GLY A 50 -18.48 -12.86 -6.16
C GLY A 50 -18.25 -14.33 -6.50
N MET A 51 -17.41 -14.57 -7.52
CA MET A 51 -17.05 -15.89 -8.02
C MET A 51 -15.75 -16.41 -7.39
N ARG A 52 -15.61 -17.73 -7.26
CA ARG A 52 -14.36 -18.37 -6.80
C ARG A 52 -13.34 -18.39 -7.93
N HIS A 53 -12.12 -17.91 -7.69
CA HIS A 53 -10.99 -18.04 -8.59
C HIS A 53 -10.06 -19.16 -8.10
N TYR A 54 -10.10 -20.32 -8.76
CA TYR A 54 -9.25 -21.46 -8.44
C TYR A 54 -7.86 -21.33 -9.05
N HIS A 55 -6.85 -21.92 -8.40
CA HIS A 55 -5.45 -21.89 -8.85
C HIS A 55 -4.93 -20.48 -9.18
N LEU A 56 -5.27 -19.49 -8.35
CA LEU A 56 -4.84 -18.10 -8.51
C LEU A 56 -3.31 -17.99 -8.53
N LYS A 57 -2.75 -17.67 -9.70
CA LYS A 57 -1.32 -17.33 -9.87
C LYS A 57 -1.13 -15.82 -9.83
N ARG A 58 -0.76 -15.27 -8.66
CA ARG A 58 -0.62 -13.82 -8.44
C ARG A 58 0.37 -13.13 -9.38
N ASN A 59 1.37 -13.85 -9.90
CA ASN A 59 2.37 -13.30 -10.81
C ASN A 59 1.79 -12.93 -12.18
N GLN A 60 0.70 -13.57 -12.62
CA GLN A 60 0.08 -13.28 -13.92
C GLN A 60 -0.64 -11.92 -13.92
N SER A 61 -1.23 -11.54 -12.80
CA SER A 61 -1.88 -10.23 -12.61
C SER A 61 -0.96 -9.20 -11.96
N PHE A 62 0.36 -9.44 -11.95
CA PHE A 62 1.31 -8.50 -11.37
C PHE A 62 1.50 -7.30 -12.30
N CYS A 63 0.98 -6.15 -11.88
CA CYS A 63 1.06 -4.90 -12.63
C CYS A 63 1.44 -3.76 -11.67
N PRO A 64 2.75 -3.58 -11.37
CA PRO A 64 3.20 -2.45 -10.58
C PRO A 64 2.98 -1.15 -11.36
N ALA A 65 2.37 -0.15 -10.71
CA ALA A 65 2.11 1.15 -11.30
C ALA A 65 3.16 2.18 -10.82
N VAL A 66 3.63 3.01 -11.75
CA VAL A 66 4.49 4.18 -11.47
C VAL A 66 3.76 5.41 -11.98
N ASN A 67 3.69 6.45 -11.15
CA ASN A 67 3.07 7.71 -11.50
C ASN A 67 4.07 8.61 -12.26
N LEU A 68 3.54 9.54 -13.08
CA LEU A 68 4.34 10.41 -13.94
C LEU A 68 5.31 11.33 -13.17
N ASP A 69 4.92 11.79 -11.98
CA ASP A 69 5.73 12.62 -11.08
C ASP A 69 7.02 11.92 -10.63
N LYS A 70 6.95 10.59 -10.47
CA LYS A 70 8.07 9.79 -9.98
C LYS A 70 9.01 9.32 -11.08
N LEU A 71 8.67 9.48 -12.36
CA LEU A 71 9.52 9.05 -13.48
C LEU A 71 10.90 9.68 -13.43
N TRP A 72 11.00 10.94 -13.01
CA TRP A 72 12.27 11.67 -12.92
C TRP A 72 13.23 11.10 -11.87
N THR A 73 12.72 10.42 -10.85
CA THR A 73 13.55 9.75 -9.83
C THR A 73 14.24 8.49 -10.35
N LEU A 74 13.78 7.93 -11.48
CA LEU A 74 14.39 6.76 -12.11
C LEU A 74 15.65 7.13 -12.91
N VAL A 75 15.81 8.42 -13.25
CA VAL A 75 16.97 8.92 -13.98
C VAL A 75 18.04 9.37 -12.99
N ARG A 76 19.25 8.82 -13.14
CA ARG A 76 20.41 9.20 -12.32
C ARG A 76 20.84 10.64 -12.60
N GLU A 77 21.37 11.31 -11.58
CA GLU A 77 21.84 12.71 -11.65
C GLU A 77 22.92 12.96 -12.71
N GLN A 78 23.81 11.99 -12.92
CA GLN A 78 24.82 12.07 -13.96
C GLN A 78 24.23 12.21 -15.37
N THR A 79 23.07 11.60 -15.62
CA THR A 79 22.38 11.68 -16.91
C THR A 79 21.82 13.09 -17.12
N TRP A 80 21.33 13.74 -16.06
CA TRP A 80 20.86 15.11 -16.07
C TRP A 80 21.97 16.10 -16.43
N VAL A 81 23.14 15.95 -15.81
CA VAL A 81 24.32 16.79 -16.10
C VAL A 81 24.79 16.64 -17.56
N LYS A 82 24.68 15.43 -18.13
CA LYS A 82 25.03 15.17 -19.55
C LYS A 82 24.02 15.79 -20.51
N VAL A 83 22.72 15.65 -20.22
CA VAL A 83 21.64 16.25 -21.03
C VAL A 83 21.72 17.77 -21.01
N ALA A 84 21.94 18.38 -19.83
CA ALA A 84 22.09 19.83 -19.69
C ALA A 84 23.26 20.41 -20.48
N LYS A 85 24.32 19.61 -20.73
CA LYS A 85 25.49 20.02 -21.52
C LYS A 85 25.29 19.87 -23.04
N ASN A 86 24.26 19.11 -23.47
CA ASN A 86 23.95 18.93 -24.89
C ASN A 86 23.11 20.11 -25.40
N LYS A 87 23.64 20.84 -26.40
CA LYS A 87 23.03 22.04 -26.98
C LYS A 87 21.75 21.76 -27.79
N THR A 88 21.41 20.50 -28.02
CA THR A 88 20.27 20.04 -28.82
C THR A 88 18.93 20.09 -28.07
N GLY A 89 18.92 20.38 -26.76
CA GLY A 89 17.67 20.55 -25.99
C GLY A 89 16.81 19.29 -25.84
N ALA A 90 17.34 18.12 -26.20
CA ALA A 90 16.65 16.84 -26.11
C ALA A 90 16.55 16.38 -24.64
N ALA A 91 15.36 16.01 -24.17
CA ALA A 91 15.12 15.46 -22.83
C ALA A 91 15.70 14.02 -22.69
N PRO A 92 15.55 13.30 -21.57
CA PRO A 92 15.86 11.87 -21.48
C PRO A 92 14.63 10.94 -21.64
N ILE A 93 14.80 9.76 -22.28
CA ILE A 93 13.70 8.78 -22.56
C ILE A 93 13.72 7.84 -21.38
N VAL A 94 12.60 7.80 -20.68
CA VAL A 94 12.35 6.85 -19.60
C VAL A 94 11.23 5.93 -20.07
N ASP A 95 11.61 4.83 -20.74
CA ASP A 95 10.68 3.76 -21.06
C ASP A 95 10.66 2.72 -19.93
N VAL A 96 9.52 2.63 -19.24
CA VAL A 96 9.37 1.86 -18.01
C VAL A 96 8.04 1.11 -17.94
N ALA A 97 7.20 1.18 -18.98
CA ALA A 97 5.83 0.69 -18.87
C ALA A 97 5.31 -0.02 -20.13
N LYS A 98 4.72 -1.20 -19.92
CA LYS A 98 3.98 -1.95 -20.95
C LYS A 98 2.57 -1.42 -21.21
N PHE A 99 1.98 -0.72 -20.24
CA PHE A 99 0.62 -0.19 -20.30
C PHE A 99 0.58 1.24 -19.76
N PHE A 100 -0.28 2.07 -20.34
CA PHE A 100 -0.48 3.46 -19.92
C PHE A 100 -1.96 3.76 -19.72
N SER A 101 -2.28 4.50 -18.66
CA SER A 101 -3.62 5.06 -18.48
C SER A 101 -3.92 6.12 -19.54
N ARG A 102 -5.21 6.32 -19.87
CA ARG A 102 -5.64 7.32 -20.86
C ARG A 102 -5.14 8.72 -20.52
N ARG A 103 -5.32 9.13 -19.26
CA ARG A 103 -4.85 10.42 -18.73
C ARG A 103 -3.33 10.58 -18.86
N ALA A 104 -2.56 9.52 -18.58
CA ALA A 104 -1.10 9.58 -18.73
C ALA A 104 -0.70 9.78 -20.19
N LYS A 105 -1.35 9.09 -21.13
CA LYS A 105 -1.13 9.28 -22.58
C LYS A 105 -1.45 10.72 -23.00
N GLU A 106 -2.55 11.29 -22.51
CA GLU A 106 -2.96 12.67 -22.82
C GLU A 106 -1.99 13.69 -22.24
N MET A 107 -1.51 13.53 -21.00
CA MET A 107 -0.51 14.44 -20.41
C MET A 107 0.83 14.37 -21.14
N ILE A 108 1.31 13.17 -21.49
CA ILE A 108 2.55 13.01 -22.28
C ILE A 108 2.39 13.65 -23.66
N LYS A 109 1.23 13.51 -24.30
CA LYS A 109 0.93 14.14 -25.60
C LYS A 109 0.72 15.66 -25.50
N GLY A 110 0.15 16.16 -24.41
CA GLY A 110 -0.04 17.60 -24.17
C GLY A 110 1.28 18.32 -23.96
N VAL A 111 2.26 17.66 -23.34
CA VAL A 111 3.65 18.14 -23.26
C VAL A 111 4.33 18.15 -24.64
N ARG A 112 3.97 17.23 -25.57
CA ARG A 112 4.48 17.15 -26.95
C ARG A 112 4.08 18.32 -27.88
N GLY A 113 3.38 19.35 -27.39
CA GLY A 113 3.06 20.57 -28.16
C GLY A 113 4.27 21.45 -28.52
N GLY A 114 5.47 21.16 -27.99
CA GLY A 114 6.72 21.80 -28.38
C GLY A 114 7.84 20.77 -28.55
N VAL A 115 8.22 20.52 -29.80
CA VAL A 115 9.45 19.83 -30.24
C VAL A 115 9.66 18.38 -29.75
N GLY A 116 9.50 17.43 -30.68
CA GLY A 116 10.43 16.30 -30.86
C GLY A 116 10.46 15.17 -29.81
N ALA A 117 9.77 14.08 -30.13
CA ALA A 117 10.15 12.67 -29.88
C ALA A 117 10.47 12.21 -28.44
N TRP A 118 9.47 11.67 -27.71
CA TRP A 118 9.73 10.76 -26.57
C TRP A 118 8.66 9.65 -26.52
N ALA A 119 9.10 8.40 -26.29
CA ALA A 119 8.37 7.13 -26.19
C ALA A 119 8.07 6.39 -27.52
N VAL A 120 9.00 5.50 -27.91
CA VAL A 120 8.72 4.10 -28.22
C VAL A 120 9.40 3.28 -27.14
#